data_AF-A0A2A4RNM1-F1
#
_entry.id   AF-A0A2A4RNM1-F1
#
_cell.length_a   1.000
_cell.length_b   1.000
_cell.length_c   1.000
_cell.angle_alpha   90.00
_cell.angle_beta   90.00
_cell.angle_gamma   90.00
#
_symmetry.space_group_name_H-M   'P 1'
#
loop_
_entity.id
_entity.type
_entity.pdbx_description
1 polymer ?
#
loop_
_entity_poly.entity_id
_entity_poly.type
_entity_poly.pdbx_seq_one_letter_code
_entity_poly.pdbx_strand_id
1 'polypeptide(L)'
;MFIIIVVVVILFVALFVTFFLASRYRRCPSNRILVIWGTGSSSSAQCFHGGGKFIWPVIQDYAYMSLEPLVIEIPLQGALSLNNIRVNVPSTFTVGISKSPVLMSNAAERLLGLGQQQIQEQAQDIILGQLRLVIATLSIEEINKDREKFMNLVNENVAEEINKIGLTLINVNIRDITDESGYIEAIGKRAAAEAINRAKVEVAQQERAGAVGEAEALRERNVRVAEEKALAQQGQKNAEQQQRVAIAELEAQAIAGEVESKRDQEIAAAERGAETIAAKKRAEQEQRVQVAMAEASAVDGENTSSAKVAESNAQLAEIRAEASRRADVAAAESRQKIYTAQREEELARLAKEELAPQEIEKKRVEIEAEAAAERNRREARGEADAILARYEAEAKGIQQVLEAKAEGYRQLMESCAENPRVAPTLLMIEQLPELVALQVKAIQNLKIDKITVWDSGSGGDGKGNATANFLSGMIGSLPQVHELAKQAGIELPSALGKLVEMDDAPAVVEPSTDDHA
;
A
#
# COMPACT_ATOMS: atom_id res chain seq x y z
N MET A 1 -23.92 47.53 89.48
CA MET A 1 -22.74 46.64 89.41
C MET A 1 -23.08 45.28 88.81
N PHE A 2 -24.08 44.56 89.31
CA PHE A 2 -24.46 43.22 88.83
C PHE A 2 -24.86 43.16 87.34
N ILE A 3 -25.70 44.10 86.86
CA ILE A 3 -26.11 44.17 85.45
C ILE A 3 -24.91 44.40 84.52
N ILE A 4 -23.94 45.21 84.94
CA ILE A 4 -22.72 45.50 84.16
C ILE A 4 -21.88 44.22 84.03
N ILE A 5 -21.75 43.44 85.11
CA ILE A 5 -21.03 42.15 85.10
C ILE A 5 -21.73 41.16 84.15
N VAL A 6 -23.05 41.05 84.20
CA VAL A 6 -23.81 40.16 83.32
C VAL A 6 -23.64 40.55 81.84
N VAL A 7 -23.72 41.84 81.53
CA VAL A 7 -23.51 42.34 80.15
C VAL A 7 -22.07 42.05 79.68
N VAL A 8 -21.06 42.27 80.53
CA VAL A 8 -19.66 41.97 80.19
C VAL A 8 -19.45 40.48 79.94
N VAL A 9 -20.04 39.60 80.76
CA VAL A 9 -19.97 38.14 80.56
C VAL A 9 -20.65 37.71 79.27
N ILE A 10 -21.84 38.23 78.97
CA ILE A 10 -22.54 37.94 77.71
C ILE A 10 -21.72 38.39 76.50
N LEU A 11 -21.11 39.58 76.57
CA LEU A 11 -20.28 40.13 75.49
C LEU A 11 -19.00 39.31 75.32
N PHE A 12 -18.40 38.84 76.41
CA PHE A 12 -17.21 37.98 76.37
C PHE A 12 -17.53 36.58 75.80
N VAL A 13 -18.66 35.99 76.19
CA VAL A 13 -19.14 34.73 75.60
C VAL A 13 -19.47 34.92 74.12
N ALA A 14 -20.13 36.01 73.75
CA ALA A 14 -20.42 36.31 72.35
C ALA A 14 -19.14 36.47 71.51
N LEU A 15 -18.13 37.16 72.04
CA LEU A 15 -16.83 37.36 71.40
C LEU A 15 -16.05 36.04 71.29
N PHE A 16 -16.08 35.21 72.35
CA PHE A 16 -15.48 33.89 72.36
C PHE A 16 -16.14 32.95 71.35
N VAL A 17 -17.47 32.95 71.28
CA VAL A 17 -18.25 32.17 70.31
C VAL A 17 -17.97 32.65 68.89
N THR A 18 -17.94 33.96 68.63
CA THR A 18 -17.60 34.48 67.28
C THR A 18 -16.16 34.16 66.89
N PHE A 19 -15.21 34.26 67.80
CA PHE A 19 -13.82 33.85 67.55
C PHE A 19 -13.72 32.34 67.29
N PHE A 20 -14.43 31.52 68.06
CA PHE A 20 -14.49 30.07 67.88
C PHE A 20 -15.08 29.71 66.50
N LEU A 21 -16.20 30.32 66.11
CA LEU A 21 -16.78 30.11 64.78
C LEU A 21 -15.86 30.60 63.66
N ALA A 22 -15.22 31.76 63.83
CA ALA A 22 -14.29 32.31 62.84
C ALA A 22 -13.06 31.42 62.66
N SER A 23 -12.51 30.89 63.75
CA SER A 23 -11.35 29.98 63.73
C SER A 23 -11.63 28.66 63.01
N ARG A 24 -12.91 28.29 62.91
CA ARG A 24 -13.35 27.03 62.35
C ARG A 24 -13.83 27.11 60.90
N TYR A 25 -14.02 28.33 60.39
CA TYR A 25 -14.25 28.57 58.98
C TYR A 25 -12.93 28.50 58.19
N ARG A 26 -12.74 27.44 57.41
CA ARG A 26 -11.57 27.28 56.55
C ARG A 26 -11.91 27.59 55.11
N ARG A 27 -11.06 28.41 54.47
CA ARG A 27 -11.16 28.78 53.06
C ARG A 27 -10.25 27.87 52.23
N CYS A 28 -10.72 27.45 51.06
CA CYS A 28 -9.95 26.66 50.12
C CYS A 28 -9.32 27.59 49.08
N PRO A 29 -7.98 27.65 48.96
CA PRO A 29 -7.33 28.42 47.90
C PRO A 29 -7.57 27.75 46.54
N SER A 30 -7.52 28.53 45.45
CA SER A 30 -7.89 28.07 44.10
C SER A 30 -6.97 26.98 43.51
N ASN A 31 -5.75 26.84 44.02
CA ASN A 31 -4.77 25.82 43.60
C ASN A 31 -4.80 24.55 44.45
N ARG A 32 -5.76 24.42 45.37
CA ARG A 32 -5.91 23.23 46.23
C ARG A 32 -7.38 22.83 46.33
N ILE A 33 -7.62 21.60 46.74
CA ILE A 33 -8.93 21.11 47.18
C ILE A 33 -8.91 20.84 48.67
N LEU A 34 -10.03 21.11 49.32
CA LEU A 34 -10.26 20.85 50.74
C LEU A 34 -10.99 19.51 50.86
N VAL A 35 -10.34 18.54 51.49
CA VAL A 35 -10.93 17.24 51.80
C VAL A 35 -11.30 17.24 53.28
N ILE A 36 -12.55 16.87 53.58
CA ILE A 36 -13.07 16.75 54.95
C ILE A 36 -13.57 15.32 55.14
N TRP A 37 -13.22 14.70 56.27
CA TRP A 37 -13.67 13.35 56.63
C TRP A 37 -14.06 13.29 58.11
N GLY A 38 -14.76 12.22 58.52
CA GLY A 38 -15.15 11.97 59.92
C GLY A 38 -16.64 12.06 60.21
N THR A 39 -17.47 12.58 59.28
CA THR A 39 -18.93 12.44 59.42
C THR A 39 -19.35 11.06 58.97
N GLY A 40 -20.20 10.37 59.74
CA GLY A 40 -20.80 9.06 59.41
C GLY A 40 -21.77 9.06 58.21
N SER A 41 -21.53 9.92 57.23
CA SER A 41 -22.21 9.97 55.95
C SER A 41 -21.62 8.91 55.02
N SER A 42 -22.43 8.43 54.08
CA SER A 42 -22.12 7.38 53.09
C SER A 42 -20.93 7.65 52.14
N SER A 43 -20.18 8.72 52.33
CA SER A 43 -18.97 9.04 51.57
C SER A 43 -17.80 9.16 52.53
N SER A 44 -16.78 8.34 52.30
CA SER A 44 -15.50 8.26 53.04
C SER A 44 -14.84 9.63 53.22
N ALA A 45 -14.88 10.46 52.18
CA ALA A 45 -14.34 11.81 52.16
C ALA A 45 -15.22 12.76 51.31
N GLN A 46 -15.43 13.98 51.81
CA GLN A 46 -16.10 15.04 51.07
C GLN A 46 -15.07 16.04 50.53
N CYS A 47 -15.02 16.16 49.21
CA CYS A 47 -14.08 17.05 48.51
C CYS A 47 -14.76 18.35 48.07
N PHE A 48 -14.13 19.49 48.34
CA PHE A 48 -14.60 20.80 47.92
C PHE A 48 -13.50 21.55 47.17
N HIS A 49 -13.84 22.08 46.00
CA HIS A 49 -12.97 23.00 45.27
C HIS A 49 -13.50 24.44 45.41
N GLY A 50 -12.69 25.34 45.97
CA GLY A 50 -13.08 26.73 46.19
C GLY A 50 -14.14 26.94 47.29
N GLY A 51 -14.36 28.21 47.63
CA GLY A 51 -15.24 28.61 48.73
C GLY A 51 -14.63 28.36 50.12
N GLY A 52 -15.51 28.28 51.13
CA GLY A 52 -15.11 27.96 52.49
C GLY A 52 -16.17 27.13 53.20
N LYS A 53 -15.71 26.17 54.00
CA LYS A 53 -16.55 25.23 54.73
C LYS A 53 -16.28 25.36 56.21
N PHE A 54 -17.35 25.22 56.99
CA PHE A 54 -17.24 25.07 58.44
C PHE A 54 -16.94 23.61 58.73
N ILE A 55 -15.87 23.38 59.49
CA ILE A 55 -15.44 22.03 59.86
C ILE A 55 -15.82 21.85 61.34
N TRP A 56 -16.00 20.66 61.91
CA TRP A 56 -16.45 20.49 63.31
C TRP A 56 -15.37 19.77 64.15
N PRO A 57 -14.74 20.39 65.16
CA PRO A 57 -13.42 19.99 65.66
C PRO A 57 -13.37 18.65 66.41
N VAL A 58 -14.52 18.08 66.77
CA VAL A 58 -14.61 16.81 67.52
C VAL A 58 -14.92 15.61 66.60
N ILE A 59 -15.55 15.85 65.45
CA ILE A 59 -16.03 14.79 64.55
C ILE A 59 -15.53 14.93 63.12
N GLN A 60 -14.74 15.96 62.80
CA GLN A 60 -14.25 16.22 61.44
C GLN A 60 -12.80 16.69 61.42
N ASP A 61 -12.02 15.98 60.61
CA ASP A 61 -10.67 16.37 60.20
C ASP A 61 -10.66 16.90 58.78
N TYR A 62 -9.58 17.60 58.43
CA TYR A 62 -9.42 18.18 57.11
C TYR A 62 -7.96 18.13 56.63
N ALA A 63 -7.79 18.04 55.32
CA ALA A 63 -6.50 18.19 54.65
C ALA A 63 -6.66 18.92 53.32
N TYR A 64 -5.55 19.45 52.84
CA TYR A 64 -5.45 20.11 51.54
C TYR A 64 -4.70 19.22 50.56
N MET A 65 -5.18 19.15 49.33
CA MET A 65 -4.52 18.44 48.25
C MET A 65 -4.27 19.40 47.08
N SER A 66 -3.08 19.34 46.48
CA SER A 66 -2.68 20.29 45.43
C SER A 66 -3.34 19.92 44.10
N LEU A 67 -3.79 20.93 43.35
CA LEU A 67 -4.25 20.81 41.96
C LEU A 67 -3.12 21.10 40.95
N GLU A 68 -1.91 21.40 41.44
CA GLU A 68 -0.77 21.70 40.57
C GLU A 68 -0.37 20.47 39.75
N PRO A 69 -0.09 20.63 38.44
CA PRO A 69 0.36 19.52 37.60
C PRO A 69 1.69 18.95 38.07
N LEU A 70 1.80 17.62 38.06
CA LEU A 70 3.04 16.86 38.27
C LEU A 70 3.57 16.38 36.93
N VAL A 71 4.85 16.60 36.68
CA VAL A 71 5.55 16.09 35.49
C VAL A 71 6.30 14.83 35.88
N ILE A 72 6.03 13.74 35.16
CA ILE A 72 6.62 12.42 35.39
C ILE A 72 7.39 12.03 34.13
N GLU A 73 8.71 11.91 34.28
CA GLU A 73 9.58 11.42 33.22
C GLU A 73 9.72 9.90 33.31
N ILE A 74 9.45 9.22 32.20
CA ILE A 74 9.46 7.76 32.13
C ILE A 74 10.42 7.35 31.01
N PRO A 75 11.66 6.97 31.35
CA PRO A 75 12.60 6.40 30.41
C PRO A 75 12.27 4.92 30.22
N LEU A 76 11.23 4.61 29.43
CA LEU A 76 10.89 3.22 29.16
C LEU A 76 11.96 2.59 28.28
N GLN A 77 12.64 1.56 28.82
CA GLN A 77 13.70 0.82 28.14
C GLN A 77 13.33 -0.64 27.93
N GLY A 78 13.77 -1.21 26.81
CA GLY A 78 13.68 -2.64 26.51
C GLY A 78 12.26 -3.17 26.39
N ALA A 79 11.28 -2.33 26.06
CA ALA A 79 9.89 -2.75 25.86
C ALA A 79 9.77 -3.58 24.58
N LEU A 80 8.99 -4.65 24.63
CA LEU A 80 8.85 -5.57 23.50
C LEU A 80 7.68 -5.14 22.62
N SER A 81 7.94 -4.90 21.34
CA SER A 81 6.90 -4.64 20.33
C SER A 81 6.22 -5.94 19.85
N LEU A 82 5.15 -5.81 19.07
CA LEU A 82 4.46 -6.95 18.44
C LEU A 82 5.41 -7.87 17.66
N ASN A 83 6.42 -7.29 17.00
CA ASN A 83 7.43 -8.01 16.21
C ASN A 83 8.59 -8.56 17.05
N ASN A 84 8.44 -8.57 18.38
CA ASN A 84 9.44 -9.07 19.32
C ASN A 84 10.79 -8.31 19.26
N ILE A 85 10.75 -7.04 18.87
CA ILE A 85 11.92 -6.14 18.85
C ILE A 85 11.86 -5.22 20.08
N ARG A 86 12.99 -5.06 20.75
CA ARG A 86 13.15 -4.21 21.94
C ARG A 86 13.25 -2.74 21.55
N VAL A 87 12.33 -1.93 22.04
CA VAL A 87 12.26 -0.48 21.83
C VAL A 87 12.39 0.29 23.13
N ASN A 88 13.01 1.46 23.01
CA ASN A 88 13.15 2.45 24.06
C ASN A 88 12.30 3.65 23.67
N VAL A 89 11.33 3.98 24.53
CA VAL A 89 10.36 5.07 24.30
C VAL A 89 10.49 6.06 25.46
N PRO A 90 11.36 7.08 25.34
CA PRO A 90 11.44 8.13 26.33
C PRO A 90 10.18 9.00 26.27
N SER A 91 9.46 9.08 27.39
CA SER A 91 8.19 9.79 27.47
C SER A 91 8.10 10.68 28.71
N THR A 92 7.30 11.73 28.62
CA THR A 92 7.01 12.67 29.70
C THR A 92 5.51 12.84 29.82
N PHE A 93 4.98 12.58 31.01
CA PHE A 93 3.55 12.66 31.31
C PHE A 93 3.31 13.81 32.26
N THR A 94 2.32 14.65 31.92
CA THR A 94 1.82 15.66 32.84
C THR A 94 0.50 15.17 33.41
N VAL A 95 0.48 14.90 34.70
CA VAL A 95 -0.69 14.41 35.42
C VAL A 95 -1.11 15.39 36.50
N GLY A 96 -2.36 15.39 36.90
CA GLY A 96 -2.83 16.24 37.99
C GLY A 96 -4.21 15.83 38.45
N ILE A 97 -4.64 16.35 39.59
CA ILE A 97 -5.97 16.05 40.12
C ILE A 97 -6.99 16.91 39.39
N SER A 98 -8.03 16.28 38.84
CA SER A 98 -9.11 16.97 38.16
C SER A 98 -10.15 17.51 39.15
N LYS A 99 -10.94 18.50 38.71
CA LYS A 99 -12.04 19.11 39.49
C LYS A 99 -13.34 18.31 39.41
N SER A 100 -13.36 17.19 38.70
CA SER A 100 -14.53 16.31 38.62
C SER A 100 -14.83 15.68 39.98
N PRO A 101 -16.08 15.71 40.49
CA PRO A 101 -16.41 15.15 41.80
C PRO A 101 -15.99 13.70 42.00
N VAL A 102 -16.10 12.87 40.96
CA VAL A 102 -15.73 11.44 41.01
C VAL A 102 -14.22 11.26 41.18
N LEU A 103 -13.43 11.96 40.36
CA LEU A 103 -11.96 11.85 40.38
C LEU A 103 -11.36 12.48 41.65
N MET A 104 -11.97 13.58 42.14
CA MET A 104 -11.57 14.17 43.42
C MET A 104 -11.79 13.22 44.60
N SER A 105 -12.92 12.52 44.64
CA SER A 105 -13.18 11.53 45.70
C SER A 105 -12.19 10.36 45.63
N ASN A 106 -11.93 9.83 44.43
CA ASN A 106 -10.93 8.77 44.26
C ASN A 106 -9.53 9.22 44.71
N ALA A 107 -9.15 10.46 44.39
CA ALA A 107 -7.88 11.05 44.81
C ALA A 107 -7.81 11.21 46.33
N ALA A 108 -8.91 11.64 46.95
CA ALA A 108 -9.00 11.80 48.40
C ALA A 108 -8.98 10.46 49.15
N GLU A 109 -9.47 9.37 48.56
CA GLU A 109 -9.41 8.05 49.17
C GLU A 109 -8.01 7.41 49.06
N ARG A 110 -7.32 7.62 47.94
CA ARG A 110 -6.08 6.87 47.61
C ARG A 110 -4.79 7.65 47.79
N LEU A 111 -4.82 8.97 47.57
CA LEU A 111 -3.62 9.82 47.54
C LEU A 111 -3.50 10.72 48.78
N LEU A 112 -4.56 10.83 49.57
CA LEU A 112 -4.57 11.68 50.76
C LEU A 112 -3.56 11.18 51.79
N GLY A 113 -2.64 12.07 52.20
CA GLY A 113 -1.59 11.76 53.15
C GLY A 113 -0.31 11.20 52.52
N LEU A 114 -0.29 10.92 51.22
CA LEU A 114 0.94 10.57 50.49
C LEU A 114 1.77 11.82 50.20
N GLY A 115 3.09 11.67 50.23
CA GLY A 115 4.02 12.69 49.75
C GLY A 115 3.97 12.83 48.22
N GLN A 116 4.33 14.00 47.69
CA GLN A 116 4.35 14.25 46.24
C GLN A 116 5.21 13.23 45.48
N GLN A 117 6.35 12.83 46.06
CA GLN A 117 7.23 11.81 45.48
C GLN A 117 6.56 10.43 45.42
N GLN A 118 5.81 10.04 46.46
CA GLN A 118 5.11 8.75 46.48
C GLN A 118 3.98 8.72 45.45
N ILE A 119 3.26 9.84 45.28
CA ILE A 119 2.23 9.98 44.24
C ILE A 119 2.87 9.84 42.85
N GLN A 120 4.05 10.46 42.65
CA GLN A 120 4.80 10.35 41.40
C GLN A 120 5.26 8.91 41.14
N GLU A 121 5.80 8.21 42.14
CA GLU A 121 6.23 6.81 42.02
C GLU A 121 5.05 5.88 41.67
N GLN A 122 3.91 6.02 42.35
CA GLN A 122 2.71 5.23 42.04
C GLN A 122 2.19 5.49 40.62
N ALA A 123 2.11 6.75 40.21
CA ALA A 123 1.68 7.10 38.86
C ALA A 123 2.68 6.61 37.81
N GLN A 124 3.98 6.69 38.09
CA GLN A 124 5.04 6.18 37.21
C GLN A 124 4.89 4.67 36.96
N ASP A 125 4.68 3.87 38.02
CA ASP A 125 4.53 2.42 37.88
C ASP A 125 3.32 2.03 37.03
N ILE A 126 2.19 2.72 37.23
CA ILE A 126 0.97 2.53 36.44
C ILE A 126 1.21 2.86 34.97
N ILE A 127 1.76 4.05 34.69
CA ILE A 127 2.00 4.50 33.32
C ILE A 127 2.99 3.57 32.62
N LEU A 128 4.05 3.13 33.31
CA LEU A 128 5.06 2.23 32.77
C LEU A 128 4.44 0.87 32.39
N GLY A 129 3.55 0.35 33.23
CA GLY A 129 2.77 -0.86 32.94
C GLY A 129 1.90 -0.71 31.68
N GLN A 130 1.12 0.38 31.61
CA GLN A 130 0.21 0.64 30.49
C GLN A 130 0.97 0.92 29.17
N LEU A 131 2.06 1.67 29.22
CA LEU A 131 2.92 1.91 28.06
C LEU A 131 3.47 0.61 27.48
N ARG A 132 3.90 -0.33 28.33
CA ARG A 132 4.37 -1.65 27.87
C ARG A 132 3.26 -2.43 27.18
N LEU A 133 2.04 -2.36 27.69
CA LEU A 133 0.89 -3.04 27.08
C LEU A 133 0.60 -2.48 25.68
N VAL A 134 0.56 -1.15 25.53
CA VAL A 134 0.30 -0.51 24.23
C VAL A 134 1.44 -0.77 23.23
N ILE A 135 2.69 -0.78 23.67
CA ILE A 135 3.82 -1.11 22.79
C ILE A 135 3.76 -2.55 22.31
N ALA A 136 3.33 -3.48 23.16
CA ALA A 136 3.22 -4.90 22.79
C ALA A 136 2.17 -5.17 21.70
N THR A 137 1.17 -4.30 21.53
CA THR A 137 0.13 -4.46 20.51
C THR A 137 0.50 -3.85 19.16
N LEU A 138 1.54 -3.01 19.10
CA LEU A 138 1.93 -2.27 17.89
C LEU A 138 3.29 -2.75 17.36
N SER A 139 3.42 -2.68 16.03
CA SER A 139 4.72 -2.83 15.36
C SER A 139 5.55 -1.55 15.46
N ILE A 140 6.88 -1.65 15.36
CA ILE A 140 7.77 -0.47 15.39
C ILE A 140 7.45 0.51 14.26
N GLU A 141 7.08 -0.01 13.10
CA GLU A 141 6.70 0.77 11.94
C GLU A 141 5.46 1.62 12.22
N GLU A 142 4.44 1.08 12.88
CA GLU A 142 3.24 1.83 13.26
C GLU A 142 3.55 2.89 14.30
N ILE A 143 4.38 2.58 15.30
CA ILE A 143 4.77 3.54 16.34
C ILE A 143 5.52 4.74 15.71
N ASN A 144 6.36 4.49 14.69
CA ASN A 144 7.14 5.55 14.05
C ASN A 144 6.39 6.30 12.94
N LYS A 145 5.59 5.60 12.12
CA LYS A 145 4.84 6.21 10.99
C LYS A 145 3.58 6.93 11.46
N ASP A 146 2.81 6.31 12.35
CA ASP A 146 1.52 6.83 12.83
C ASP A 146 1.61 7.21 14.32
N ARG A 147 2.41 8.24 14.61
CA ARG A 147 2.60 8.73 15.98
C ARG A 147 1.30 9.16 16.66
N GLU A 148 0.33 9.67 15.90
CA GLU A 148 -0.98 10.05 16.42
C GLU A 148 -1.78 8.84 16.92
N LYS A 149 -1.77 7.73 16.17
CA LYS A 149 -2.44 6.49 16.57
C LYS A 149 -1.85 5.96 17.87
N PHE A 150 -0.53 5.94 17.98
CA PHE A 150 0.15 5.54 19.21
C PHE A 150 -0.19 6.47 20.38
N MET A 151 -0.15 7.79 20.19
CA MET A 151 -0.51 8.78 21.22
C MET A 151 -1.94 8.63 21.70
N ASN A 152 -2.90 8.38 20.79
CA ASN A 152 -4.30 8.19 21.16
C ASN A 152 -4.49 6.94 22.01
N LEU A 153 -3.88 5.82 21.60
CA LEU A 153 -3.94 4.56 22.36
C LEU A 153 -3.28 4.69 23.74
N VAL A 154 -2.12 5.36 23.82
CA VAL A 154 -1.46 5.65 25.09
C VAL A 154 -2.34 6.54 25.96
N ASN A 155 -2.92 7.60 25.41
CA ASN A 155 -3.78 8.51 26.16
C ASN A 155 -5.00 7.79 26.72
N GLU A 156 -5.71 7.00 25.91
CA GLU A 156 -6.91 6.26 26.33
C GLU A 156 -6.61 5.25 27.45
N ASN A 157 -5.64 4.36 27.24
CA ASN A 157 -5.30 3.31 28.20
C ASN A 157 -4.68 3.87 29.49
N VAL A 158 -3.76 4.84 29.36
CA VAL A 158 -3.13 5.47 30.53
C VAL A 158 -4.13 6.34 31.28
N ALA A 159 -4.99 7.10 30.60
CA ALA A 159 -5.99 7.93 31.27
C ALA A 159 -6.99 7.08 32.04
N GLU A 160 -7.46 5.95 31.48
CA GLU A 160 -8.37 5.04 32.19
C GLU A 160 -7.76 4.53 33.49
N GLU A 161 -6.50 4.09 33.46
CA GLU A 161 -5.85 3.51 34.64
C GLU A 161 -5.47 4.57 35.69
N ILE A 162 -4.98 5.74 35.26
CA ILE A 162 -4.66 6.86 36.14
C ILE A 162 -5.94 7.43 36.80
N ASN A 163 -7.07 7.46 36.10
CA ASN A 163 -8.34 7.95 36.65
C ASN A 163 -8.83 7.09 37.83
N LYS A 164 -8.49 5.79 37.87
CA LYS A 164 -8.83 4.90 39.00
C LYS A 164 -8.14 5.31 40.29
N ILE A 165 -6.95 5.90 40.23
CA ILE A 165 -6.24 6.45 41.40
C ILE A 165 -6.61 7.91 41.72
N GLY A 166 -7.46 8.54 40.89
CA GLY A 166 -7.93 9.92 41.08
C GLY A 166 -7.06 11.00 40.43
N LEU A 167 -6.04 10.61 39.67
CA LEU A 167 -5.28 11.52 38.83
C LEU A 167 -5.93 11.63 37.44
N THR A 168 -5.60 12.65 36.69
CA THR A 168 -6.02 12.84 35.30
C THR A 168 -4.81 13.15 34.45
N LEU A 169 -4.79 12.54 33.28
CA LEU A 169 -3.77 12.80 32.27
C LEU A 169 -4.05 14.14 31.58
N ILE A 170 -3.15 15.11 31.73
CA ILE A 170 -3.26 16.43 31.10
C ILE A 170 -2.58 16.42 29.74
N ASN A 171 -1.38 15.85 29.67
CA ASN A 171 -0.60 15.80 28.43
C ASN A 171 0.36 14.61 28.43
N VAL A 172 0.66 14.10 27.24
CA VAL A 172 1.70 13.10 26.97
C VAL A 172 2.64 13.68 25.92
N ASN A 173 3.93 13.66 26.21
CA ASN A 173 4.96 13.99 25.25
C ASN A 173 5.88 12.77 25.07
N ILE A 174 6.08 12.35 23.82
CA ILE A 174 6.91 11.21 23.47
C ILE A 174 8.05 11.72 22.62
N ARG A 175 9.28 11.50 23.09
CA ARG A 175 10.51 11.85 22.36
C ARG A 175 10.81 10.80 21.30
N ASP A 176 11.94 10.92 20.62
CA ASP A 176 12.31 9.96 19.59
C ASP A 176 12.54 8.55 20.16
N ILE A 177 11.90 7.59 19.48
CA ILE A 177 11.94 6.18 19.81
C ILE A 177 13.22 5.59 19.22
N THR A 178 13.90 4.77 20.01
CA THR A 178 15.11 4.07 19.59
C THR A 178 14.92 2.58 19.78
N ASP A 179 15.71 1.77 19.06
CA ASP A 179 15.68 0.32 19.19
C ASP A 179 17.08 -0.21 19.53
N GLU A 180 17.15 -1.32 20.27
CA GLU A 180 18.44 -1.92 20.67
C GLU A 180 19.16 -2.61 19.50
N SER A 181 18.41 -3.00 18.46
CA SER A 181 18.90 -3.80 17.32
C SER A 181 19.41 -2.98 16.13
N GLY A 182 19.20 -1.65 16.11
CA GLY A 182 19.47 -0.77 14.96
C GLY A 182 18.50 -0.94 13.78
N TYR A 183 17.36 -1.59 13.99
CA TYR A 183 16.33 -1.87 12.98
C TYR A 183 15.72 -0.59 12.40
N ILE A 184 15.46 0.44 13.21
CA ILE A 184 14.88 1.71 12.74
C ILE A 184 15.86 2.42 11.78
N GLU A 185 17.14 2.43 12.13
CA GLU A 185 18.19 3.01 11.28
C GLU A 185 18.32 2.25 9.95
N ALA A 186 18.26 0.91 9.99
CA ALA A 186 18.30 0.06 8.81
C ALA A 186 17.09 0.29 7.88
N ILE A 187 15.88 0.41 8.42
CA ILE A 187 14.68 0.77 7.63
C ILE A 187 14.85 2.15 7.01
N GLY A 188 15.34 3.14 7.77
CA GLY A 188 15.57 4.49 7.26
C GLY A 188 16.54 4.49 6.07
N LYS A 189 17.65 3.76 6.17
CA LYS A 189 18.63 3.58 5.08
C LYS A 189 18.00 2.91 3.86
N ARG A 190 17.22 1.85 4.06
CA ARG A 190 16.51 1.15 2.96
C ARG A 190 15.51 2.06 2.27
N ALA A 191 14.68 2.77 3.02
CA ALA A 191 13.68 3.69 2.49
C ALA A 191 14.31 4.85 1.71
N ALA A 192 15.41 5.42 2.22
CA ALA A 192 16.17 6.44 1.52
C ALA A 192 16.77 5.92 0.20
N ALA A 193 17.38 4.74 0.22
CA ALA A 193 17.93 4.10 -0.99
C ALA A 193 16.85 3.80 -2.03
N GLU A 194 15.69 3.31 -1.60
CA GLU A 194 14.54 3.05 -2.46
C GLU A 194 13.98 4.34 -3.08
N ALA A 195 13.85 5.41 -2.28
CA ALA A 195 13.41 6.72 -2.77
C ALA A 195 14.39 7.29 -3.80
N ILE A 196 15.70 7.21 -3.55
CA ILE A 196 16.73 7.65 -4.49
C ILE A 196 16.69 6.84 -5.79
N ASN A 197 16.55 5.52 -5.71
CA ASN A 197 16.47 4.68 -6.90
C ASN A 197 15.20 4.95 -7.71
N ARG A 198 14.06 5.12 -7.04
CA ARG A 198 12.80 5.49 -7.70
C ARG A 198 12.92 6.83 -8.41
N ALA A 199 13.49 7.84 -7.73
CA ALA A 199 13.75 9.14 -8.34
C ALA A 199 14.70 9.03 -9.55
N LYS A 200 15.76 8.21 -9.49
CA LYS A 200 16.65 7.98 -10.64
C LYS A 200 15.93 7.35 -11.82
N VAL A 201 15.07 6.36 -11.58
CA VAL A 201 14.28 5.72 -12.65
C VAL A 201 13.33 6.73 -13.27
N GLU A 202 12.67 7.56 -12.46
CA GLU A 202 11.77 8.61 -12.94
C GLU A 202 12.50 9.66 -13.78
N VAL A 203 13.67 10.14 -13.31
CA VAL A 203 14.52 11.07 -14.07
C VAL A 203 14.95 10.45 -15.40
N ALA A 204 15.44 9.20 -15.40
CA ALA A 204 15.86 8.52 -16.62
C ALA A 204 14.69 8.31 -17.62
N GLN A 205 13.48 8.04 -17.12
CA GLN A 205 12.28 7.96 -17.96
C GLN A 205 11.91 9.31 -18.56
N GLN A 206 11.99 10.39 -17.78
CA GLN A 206 11.70 11.75 -18.25
C GLN A 206 12.76 12.22 -19.27
N GLU A 207 14.04 11.96 -19.03
CA GLU A 207 15.11 12.25 -19.99
C GLU A 207 14.91 11.50 -21.31
N ARG A 208 14.56 10.20 -21.23
CA ARG A 208 14.24 9.39 -22.41
C ARG A 208 13.03 9.96 -23.16
N ALA A 209 11.96 10.32 -22.46
CA ALA A 209 10.77 10.90 -23.07
C ALA A 209 11.08 12.25 -23.74
N GLY A 210 11.87 13.10 -23.08
CA GLY A 210 12.34 14.37 -23.63
C GLY A 210 13.19 14.18 -24.89
N ALA A 211 14.14 13.24 -24.88
CA ALA A 211 14.98 12.94 -26.03
C ALA A 211 14.18 12.37 -27.22
N VAL A 212 13.19 11.52 -26.97
CA VAL A 212 12.27 11.01 -28.01
C VAL A 212 11.45 12.17 -28.58
N GLY A 213 10.87 13.03 -27.73
CA GLY A 213 10.11 14.19 -28.17
C GLY A 213 10.94 15.17 -29.00
N GLU A 214 12.21 15.39 -28.65
CA GLU A 214 13.13 16.20 -29.44
C GLU A 214 13.44 15.57 -30.81
N ALA A 215 13.71 14.25 -30.83
CA ALA A 215 13.98 13.53 -32.07
C ALA A 215 12.77 13.51 -33.01
N GLU A 216 11.56 13.34 -32.47
CA GLU A 216 10.30 13.42 -33.22
C GLU A 216 10.08 14.83 -33.78
N ALA A 217 10.24 15.87 -32.97
CA ALA A 217 10.12 17.25 -33.41
C ALA A 217 11.15 17.62 -34.49
N LEU A 218 12.38 17.12 -34.38
CA LEU A 218 13.42 17.32 -35.39
C LEU A 218 13.07 16.59 -36.69
N ARG A 219 12.59 15.35 -36.61
CA ARG A 219 12.16 14.57 -37.77
C ARG A 219 10.99 15.26 -38.48
N GLU A 220 9.98 15.69 -37.74
CA GLU A 220 8.81 16.38 -38.30
C GLU A 220 9.22 17.70 -38.98
N ARG A 221 10.09 18.49 -38.33
CA ARG A 221 10.65 19.71 -38.92
C ARG A 221 11.39 19.41 -40.23
N ASN A 222 12.22 18.37 -40.26
CA ASN A 222 12.98 18.00 -41.45
C ASN A 222 12.08 17.56 -42.61
N VAL A 223 11.03 16.77 -42.32
CA VAL A 223 10.03 16.37 -43.32
C VAL A 223 9.32 17.61 -43.89
N ARG A 224 8.82 18.49 -43.01
CA ARG A 224 8.12 19.70 -43.43
C ARG A 224 9.02 20.62 -44.28
N VAL A 225 10.28 20.82 -43.88
CA VAL A 225 11.24 21.60 -44.66
C VAL A 225 11.53 20.95 -46.02
N ALA A 226 11.62 19.62 -46.10
CA ALA A 226 11.83 18.91 -47.35
C ALA A 226 10.61 19.03 -48.28
N GLU A 227 9.39 18.89 -47.75
CA GLU A 227 8.13 19.08 -48.49
C GLU A 227 8.01 20.50 -49.03
N GLU A 228 8.25 21.52 -48.21
CA GLU A 228 8.23 22.93 -48.61
C GLU A 228 9.27 23.22 -49.71
N LYS A 229 10.47 22.65 -49.60
CA LYS A 229 11.49 22.77 -50.66
C LYS A 229 11.05 22.09 -51.96
N ALA A 230 10.45 20.91 -51.89
CA ALA A 230 9.95 20.21 -53.08
C ALA A 230 8.81 20.99 -53.75
N LEU A 231 7.87 21.51 -52.97
CA LEU A 231 6.79 22.40 -53.44
C LEU A 231 7.34 23.67 -54.07
N ALA A 232 8.31 24.32 -53.44
CA ALA A 232 8.96 25.52 -53.99
C ALA A 232 9.67 25.23 -55.32
N GLN A 233 10.36 24.09 -55.43
CA GLN A 233 11.04 23.67 -56.65
C GLN A 233 10.03 23.33 -57.76
N GLN A 234 8.92 22.67 -57.43
CA GLN A 234 7.83 22.42 -58.37
C GLN A 234 7.18 23.73 -58.84
N GLY A 235 6.94 24.68 -57.92
CA GLY A 235 6.43 26.01 -58.23
C GLY A 235 7.35 26.78 -59.17
N GLN A 236 8.67 26.74 -58.94
CA GLN A 236 9.66 27.31 -59.86
C GLN A 236 9.63 26.66 -61.23
N LYS A 237 9.57 25.33 -61.30
CA LYS A 237 9.50 24.59 -62.58
C LYS A 237 8.22 24.89 -63.36
N ASN A 238 7.10 24.98 -62.67
CA ASN A 238 5.82 25.36 -63.28
C ASN A 238 5.85 26.81 -63.79
N ALA A 239 6.44 27.75 -63.03
CA ALA A 239 6.62 29.13 -63.47
C ALA A 239 7.56 29.24 -64.68
N GLU A 240 8.69 28.50 -64.68
CA GLU A 240 9.60 28.41 -65.84
C GLU A 240 8.89 27.84 -67.08
N GLN A 241 8.07 26.80 -66.90
CA GLN A 241 7.31 26.20 -68.00
C GLN A 241 6.28 27.19 -68.56
N GLN A 242 5.53 27.89 -67.70
CA GLN A 242 4.57 28.91 -68.12
C GLN A 242 5.26 30.04 -68.88
N GLN A 243 6.42 30.52 -68.41
CA GLN A 243 7.22 31.52 -69.12
C GLN A 243 7.68 31.03 -70.50
N ARG A 244 8.17 29.78 -70.60
CA ARG A 244 8.59 29.20 -71.89
C ARG A 244 7.44 29.10 -72.89
N VAL A 245 6.26 28.66 -72.43
CA VAL A 245 5.07 28.58 -73.28
C VAL A 245 4.65 29.97 -73.75
N ALA A 246 4.62 30.97 -72.85
CA ALA A 246 4.27 32.33 -73.20
C ALA A 246 5.23 32.95 -74.23
N ILE A 247 6.55 32.71 -74.10
CA ILE A 247 7.54 33.17 -75.09
C ILE A 247 7.33 32.49 -76.44
N ALA A 248 7.16 31.16 -76.46
CA ALA A 248 6.93 30.41 -77.70
C ALA A 248 5.63 30.83 -78.41
N GLU A 249 4.57 31.17 -77.66
CA GLU A 249 3.32 31.68 -78.22
C GLU A 249 3.50 33.07 -78.85
N LEU A 250 4.24 33.97 -78.19
CA LEU A 250 4.58 35.28 -78.73
C LEU A 250 5.45 35.17 -79.99
N GLU A 251 6.43 34.27 -80.01
CA GLU A 251 7.26 33.99 -81.19
C GLU A 251 6.45 33.41 -82.35
N ALA A 252 5.52 32.48 -82.07
CA ALA A 252 4.64 31.91 -83.09
C ALA A 252 3.73 32.98 -83.72
N GLN A 253 3.19 33.90 -82.90
CA GLN A 253 2.41 35.04 -83.41
C GLN A 253 3.25 35.99 -84.26
N ALA A 254 4.49 36.29 -83.85
CA ALA A 254 5.40 37.14 -84.62
C ALA A 254 5.76 36.52 -85.99
N ILE A 255 6.05 35.22 -86.02
CA ILE A 255 6.35 34.48 -87.26
C ILE A 255 5.13 34.44 -88.17
N ALA A 256 3.92 34.19 -87.63
CA ALA A 256 2.69 34.19 -88.41
C ALA A 256 2.44 35.55 -89.11
N GLY A 257 2.65 36.66 -88.40
CA GLY A 257 2.57 38.00 -88.99
C GLY A 257 3.62 38.29 -90.07
N GLU A 258 4.84 37.75 -89.91
CA GLU A 258 5.90 37.88 -90.92
C GLU A 258 5.60 37.05 -92.18
N VAL A 259 5.06 35.84 -92.03
CA VAL A 259 4.67 34.97 -93.16
C VAL A 259 3.52 35.58 -93.95
N GLU A 260 2.52 36.16 -93.28
CA GLU A 260 1.42 36.87 -93.94
C GLU A 260 1.94 38.06 -94.76
N SER A 261 2.85 38.87 -94.18
CA SER A 261 3.46 40.00 -94.90
C SER A 261 4.31 39.57 -96.11
N LYS A 262 5.05 38.46 -96.02
CA LYS A 262 5.84 37.93 -97.15
C LYS A 262 4.97 37.40 -98.28
N ARG A 263 3.87 36.72 -97.94
CA ARG A 263 2.91 36.19 -98.93
C ARG A 263 2.29 37.31 -99.77
N ASP A 264 1.94 38.43 -99.14
CA ASP A 264 1.38 39.58 -99.85
C ASP A 264 2.39 40.23 -100.82
N GLN A 265 3.68 40.24 -100.46
CA GLN A 265 4.74 40.76 -101.33
C GLN A 265 5.02 39.86 -102.54
N GLU A 266 4.97 38.53 -102.37
CA GLU A 266 5.18 37.57 -103.46
C GLU A 266 4.07 37.62 -104.50
N ILE A 267 2.81 37.79 -104.09
CA ILE A 267 1.67 37.93 -105.01
C ILE A 267 1.85 39.17 -105.90
N ALA A 268 2.26 40.31 -105.32
CA ALA A 268 2.50 41.55 -106.06
C ALA A 268 3.73 41.51 -107.00
N ALA A 269 4.66 40.57 -106.78
CA ALA A 269 5.82 40.35 -107.65
C ALA A 269 5.48 39.41 -108.83
N ALA A 270 4.65 38.40 -108.60
CA ALA A 270 4.23 37.44 -109.62
C ALA A 270 3.41 38.09 -110.75
N GLU A 271 2.53 39.04 -110.44
CA GLU A 271 1.73 39.76 -111.43
C GLU A 271 2.61 40.58 -112.40
N ARG A 272 3.69 41.19 -111.91
CA ARG A 272 4.64 41.97 -112.74
C ARG A 272 5.54 41.09 -113.63
N GLY A 273 5.82 39.86 -113.21
CA GLY A 273 6.65 38.93 -113.97
C GLY A 273 5.95 38.38 -115.23
N ALA A 274 4.64 38.17 -115.17
CA ALA A 274 3.86 37.58 -116.25
C ALA A 274 3.84 38.44 -117.54
N GLU A 275 3.83 39.77 -117.43
CA GLU A 275 3.83 40.67 -118.60
C GLU A 275 5.17 40.66 -119.37
N THR A 276 6.29 40.33 -118.72
CA THR A 276 7.63 40.40 -119.34
C THR A 276 8.04 39.14 -120.12
N ILE A 277 7.44 37.98 -119.81
CA ILE A 277 7.83 36.67 -120.37
C ILE A 277 7.20 36.43 -121.75
N ALA A 278 6.05 37.05 -122.05
CA ALA A 278 5.40 36.93 -123.36
C ALA A 278 6.20 37.56 -124.51
N ALA A 279 7.08 38.52 -124.23
CA ALA A 279 7.88 39.22 -125.25
C ALA A 279 9.16 38.47 -125.68
N LYS A 280 9.75 37.61 -124.82
CA LYS A 280 11.05 36.96 -125.08
C LYS A 280 10.98 35.59 -125.80
N LYS A 281 9.84 34.89 -125.77
CA LYS A 281 9.71 33.52 -126.32
C LYS A 281 9.73 33.38 -127.85
N ARG A 282 9.84 34.46 -128.64
CA ARG A 282 9.91 34.40 -130.11
C ARG A 282 11.31 34.22 -130.70
N ALA A 283 12.39 34.29 -129.90
CA ALA A 283 13.75 34.37 -130.43
C ALA A 283 14.64 33.11 -130.26
N GLU A 284 14.26 32.10 -129.48
CA GLU A 284 15.19 31.01 -129.07
C GLU A 284 15.01 29.67 -129.82
N GLN A 285 14.14 29.61 -130.83
CA GLN A 285 13.73 28.32 -131.41
C GLN A 285 14.68 27.73 -132.48
N GLU A 286 15.74 28.44 -132.91
CA GLU A 286 16.52 28.05 -134.10
C GLU A 286 17.85 27.30 -133.87
N GLN A 287 18.35 27.09 -132.64
CA GLN A 287 19.77 26.72 -132.48
C GLN A 287 20.12 25.44 -131.68
N ARG A 288 19.20 24.50 -131.43
CA ARG A 288 19.49 23.32 -130.57
C ARG A 288 19.35 21.94 -131.22
N VAL A 289 19.61 21.80 -132.52
CA VAL A 289 19.45 20.51 -133.25
C VAL A 289 20.76 19.84 -133.69
N GLN A 290 21.95 20.29 -133.27
CA GLN A 290 23.21 19.60 -133.66
C GLN A 290 24.07 19.21 -132.45
N VAL A 291 24.29 17.90 -132.33
CA VAL A 291 25.38 17.22 -131.62
C VAL A 291 25.20 16.96 -130.12
N ALA A 292 24.57 15.83 -129.77
CA ALA A 292 24.90 15.04 -128.57
C ALA A 292 24.33 13.60 -128.60
N MET A 293 24.24 12.98 -129.79
CA MET A 293 23.94 11.55 -129.95
C MET A 293 25.13 10.89 -130.66
N ALA A 294 26.21 10.59 -129.95
CA ALA A 294 27.30 9.76 -130.50
C ALA A 294 28.27 9.16 -129.45
N GLU A 295 27.81 8.79 -128.24
CA GLU A 295 28.63 8.01 -127.30
C GLU A 295 27.76 6.96 -126.59
N ALA A 296 27.50 5.82 -127.23
CA ALA A 296 26.66 4.79 -126.59
C ALA A 296 26.88 3.34 -127.06
N SER A 297 28.03 2.93 -127.60
CA SER A 297 28.21 1.49 -127.90
C SER A 297 29.67 1.05 -127.92
N ALA A 298 30.24 0.80 -126.72
CA ALA A 298 31.50 0.06 -126.60
C ALA A 298 31.70 -0.69 -125.27
N VAL A 299 30.71 -0.78 -124.37
CA VAL A 299 30.90 -1.42 -123.04
C VAL A 299 29.78 -2.39 -122.74
N ASP A 300 29.73 -3.50 -123.49
CA ASP A 300 28.84 -4.64 -123.17
C ASP A 300 29.62 -5.94 -122.88
N GLY A 301 30.94 -5.95 -123.12
CA GLY A 301 31.80 -7.12 -122.84
C GLY A 301 32.35 -7.20 -121.42
N GLU A 302 32.45 -6.07 -120.71
CA GLU A 302 33.21 -5.98 -119.45
C GLU A 302 32.35 -6.28 -118.19
N ASN A 303 31.03 -6.13 -118.30
CA ASN A 303 30.11 -6.29 -117.16
C ASN A 303 29.86 -7.73 -116.72
N THR A 304 30.10 -8.72 -117.60
CA THR A 304 29.71 -10.11 -117.32
C THR A 304 30.72 -10.88 -116.45
N SER A 305 31.98 -10.45 -116.38
CA SER A 305 32.98 -11.04 -115.46
C SER A 305 33.03 -10.32 -114.10
N SER A 306 32.88 -9.00 -114.07
CA SER A 306 32.87 -8.23 -112.80
C SER A 306 31.64 -8.56 -111.93
N ALA A 307 30.50 -8.92 -112.54
CA ALA A 307 29.30 -9.33 -111.79
C ALA A 307 29.50 -10.62 -110.98
N LYS A 308 30.16 -11.65 -111.53
CA LYS A 308 30.35 -12.94 -110.84
C LYS A 308 31.38 -12.91 -109.71
N VAL A 309 32.39 -12.04 -109.81
CA VAL A 309 33.40 -11.86 -108.75
C VAL A 309 32.85 -11.03 -107.59
N ALA A 310 31.93 -10.08 -107.86
CA ALA A 310 31.25 -9.31 -106.83
C ALA A 310 30.25 -10.15 -106.03
N GLU A 311 29.50 -11.05 -106.68
CA GLU A 311 28.49 -11.90 -106.03
C GLU A 311 29.09 -12.90 -105.03
N SER A 312 30.22 -13.53 -105.37
CA SER A 312 30.90 -14.48 -104.47
C SER A 312 31.53 -13.80 -103.24
N ASN A 313 32.09 -12.60 -103.41
CA ASN A 313 32.66 -11.82 -102.31
C ASN A 313 31.58 -11.23 -101.39
N ALA A 314 30.41 -10.87 -101.93
CA ALA A 314 29.27 -10.41 -101.14
C ALA A 314 28.71 -11.54 -100.24
N GLN A 315 28.56 -12.76 -100.78
CA GLN A 315 28.08 -13.91 -100.02
C GLN A 315 29.03 -14.32 -98.88
N LEU A 316 30.35 -14.29 -99.11
CA LEU A 316 31.33 -14.58 -98.05
C LEU A 316 31.37 -13.51 -96.94
N ALA A 317 31.10 -12.25 -97.28
CA ALA A 317 31.01 -11.16 -96.31
C ALA A 317 29.74 -11.25 -95.45
N GLU A 318 28.61 -11.63 -96.06
CA GLU A 318 27.33 -11.80 -95.36
C GLU A 318 27.37 -12.96 -94.36
N ILE A 319 27.92 -14.12 -94.76
CA ILE A 319 28.08 -15.29 -93.88
C ILE A 319 29.00 -14.97 -92.69
N ARG A 320 30.08 -14.20 -92.90
CA ARG A 320 30.99 -13.80 -91.79
C ARG A 320 30.36 -12.78 -90.85
N ALA A 321 29.60 -11.81 -91.36
CA ALA A 321 28.92 -10.81 -90.56
C ALA A 321 27.73 -11.40 -89.78
N GLU A 322 27.03 -12.38 -90.35
CA GLU A 322 25.96 -13.11 -89.67
C GLU A 322 26.53 -14.05 -88.59
N ALA A 323 27.63 -14.75 -88.85
CA ALA A 323 28.32 -15.58 -87.85
C ALA A 323 28.86 -14.74 -86.66
N SER A 324 29.46 -13.58 -86.92
CA SER A 324 29.96 -12.70 -85.85
C SER A 324 28.83 -12.09 -85.03
N ARG A 325 27.74 -11.61 -85.67
CA ARG A 325 26.56 -11.11 -84.95
C ARG A 325 25.92 -12.19 -84.08
N ARG A 326 25.83 -13.43 -84.58
CA ARG A 326 25.29 -14.55 -83.80
C ARG A 326 26.19 -14.92 -82.60
N ALA A 327 27.51 -14.84 -82.77
CA ALA A 327 28.48 -15.04 -81.70
C ALA A 327 28.43 -13.93 -80.64
N ASP A 328 28.32 -12.67 -81.04
CA ASP A 328 28.26 -11.53 -80.13
C ASP A 328 26.94 -11.49 -79.34
N VAL A 329 25.80 -11.83 -79.97
CA VAL A 329 24.51 -11.97 -79.30
C VAL A 329 24.53 -13.13 -78.31
N ALA A 330 25.07 -14.30 -78.69
CA ALA A 330 25.21 -15.44 -77.78
C ALA A 330 26.14 -15.14 -76.59
N ALA A 331 27.21 -14.36 -76.80
CA ALA A 331 28.12 -13.91 -75.76
C ALA A 331 27.50 -12.83 -74.84
N ALA A 332 26.67 -11.94 -75.39
CA ALA A 332 25.91 -10.95 -74.61
C ALA A 332 24.85 -11.63 -73.74
N GLU A 333 24.07 -12.56 -74.31
CA GLU A 333 23.07 -13.34 -73.58
C GLU A 333 23.69 -14.22 -72.49
N SER A 334 24.84 -14.85 -72.75
CA SER A 334 25.56 -15.63 -71.74
C SER A 334 26.05 -14.77 -70.59
N ARG A 335 26.60 -13.58 -70.88
CA ARG A 335 27.02 -12.62 -69.84
C ARG A 335 25.83 -12.12 -69.02
N GLN A 336 24.70 -11.80 -69.67
CA GLN A 336 23.49 -11.37 -68.97
C GLN A 336 22.95 -12.47 -68.05
N LYS A 337 22.92 -13.73 -68.51
CA LYS A 337 22.51 -14.89 -67.70
C LYS A 337 23.44 -15.14 -66.51
N ILE A 338 24.75 -14.99 -66.69
CA ILE A 338 25.72 -15.11 -65.59
C ILE A 338 25.52 -13.98 -64.56
N TYR A 339 25.31 -12.74 -65.00
CA TYR A 339 25.06 -11.62 -64.10
C TYR A 339 23.73 -11.74 -63.34
N THR A 340 22.65 -12.18 -64.00
CA THR A 340 21.37 -12.40 -63.31
C THR A 340 21.47 -13.55 -62.31
N ALA A 341 22.17 -14.64 -62.65
CA ALA A 341 22.40 -15.75 -61.73
C ALA A 341 23.24 -15.32 -60.52
N GLN A 342 24.32 -14.55 -60.70
CA GLN A 342 25.13 -14.02 -59.59
C GLN A 342 24.35 -13.05 -58.71
N ARG A 343 23.48 -12.21 -59.28
CA ARG A 343 22.66 -11.27 -58.51
C ARG A 343 21.59 -11.97 -57.69
N GLU A 344 20.97 -13.02 -58.24
CA GLU A 344 20.00 -13.85 -57.51
C GLU A 344 20.68 -14.65 -56.38
N GLU A 345 21.90 -15.13 -56.59
CA GLU A 345 22.68 -15.86 -55.58
C GLU A 345 23.14 -14.95 -54.43
N GLU A 346 23.61 -13.73 -54.73
CA GLU A 346 23.94 -12.70 -53.73
C GLU A 346 22.72 -12.23 -52.94
N LEU A 347 21.57 -11.99 -53.61
CA LEU A 347 20.32 -11.65 -52.94
C LEU A 347 19.83 -12.80 -52.05
N ALA A 348 19.97 -14.05 -52.49
CA ALA A 348 19.63 -15.23 -51.68
C ALA A 348 20.60 -15.43 -50.51
N ARG A 349 21.89 -15.07 -50.64
CA ARG A 349 22.87 -15.09 -49.54
C ARG A 349 22.55 -14.03 -48.50
N LEU A 350 22.33 -12.78 -48.93
CA LEU A 350 21.98 -11.66 -48.05
C LEU A 350 20.65 -11.90 -47.32
N ALA A 351 19.63 -12.41 -48.02
CA ALA A 351 18.36 -12.76 -47.40
C ALA A 351 18.53 -13.87 -46.35
N LYS A 352 19.36 -14.90 -46.62
CA LYS A 352 19.64 -15.94 -45.61
C LYS A 352 20.46 -15.42 -44.42
N GLU A 353 21.43 -14.53 -44.63
CA GLU A 353 22.26 -13.95 -43.56
C GLU A 353 21.49 -12.95 -42.69
N GLU A 354 20.58 -12.15 -43.24
CA GLU A 354 19.80 -11.17 -42.47
C GLU A 354 18.52 -11.74 -41.82
N LEU A 355 17.82 -12.67 -42.48
CA LEU A 355 16.61 -13.27 -41.91
C LEU A 355 16.91 -14.35 -40.86
N ALA A 356 18.02 -15.09 -40.97
CA ALA A 356 18.39 -16.12 -39.99
C ALA A 356 18.52 -15.59 -38.54
N PRO A 357 19.25 -14.50 -38.25
CA PRO A 357 19.35 -13.99 -36.88
C PRO A 357 18.03 -13.42 -36.37
N GLN A 358 17.20 -12.84 -37.24
CA GLN A 358 15.88 -12.32 -36.83
C GLN A 358 14.89 -13.43 -36.50
N GLU A 359 14.86 -14.53 -37.27
CA GLU A 359 14.04 -15.69 -36.96
C GLU A 359 14.52 -16.44 -35.72
N ILE A 360 15.84 -16.53 -35.51
CA ILE A 360 16.42 -17.12 -34.29
C ILE A 360 16.06 -16.27 -33.08
N GLU A 361 16.17 -14.95 -33.15
CA GLU A 361 15.82 -14.05 -32.05
C GLU A 361 14.33 -14.12 -31.73
N LYS A 362 13.46 -14.12 -32.75
CA LYS A 362 12.01 -14.29 -32.57
C LYS A 362 11.67 -15.62 -31.90
N LYS A 363 12.26 -16.72 -32.38
CA LYS A 363 12.09 -18.06 -31.77
C LYS A 363 12.69 -18.12 -30.36
N ARG A 364 13.81 -17.43 -30.08
CA ARG A 364 14.38 -17.36 -28.74
C ARG A 364 13.43 -16.66 -27.78
N VAL A 365 12.83 -15.54 -28.20
CA VAL A 365 11.85 -14.81 -27.39
C VAL A 365 10.56 -15.62 -27.18
N GLU A 366 10.05 -16.30 -28.22
CA GLU A 366 8.88 -17.20 -28.07
C GLU A 366 9.18 -18.35 -27.10
N ILE A 367 10.33 -19.03 -27.24
CA ILE A 367 10.75 -20.13 -26.37
C ILE A 367 11.01 -19.64 -24.94
N GLU A 368 11.65 -18.48 -24.74
CA GLU A 368 11.87 -17.90 -23.42
C GLU A 368 10.54 -17.50 -22.74
N ALA A 369 9.61 -16.90 -23.49
CA ALA A 369 8.29 -16.56 -22.98
C ALA A 369 7.47 -17.80 -22.61
N GLU A 370 7.53 -18.85 -23.44
CA GLU A 370 6.87 -20.13 -23.18
C GLU A 370 7.50 -20.87 -22.00
N ALA A 371 8.83 -20.88 -21.90
CA ALA A 371 9.57 -21.45 -20.77
C ALA A 371 9.26 -20.72 -19.45
N ALA A 372 9.18 -19.39 -19.47
CA ALA A 372 8.79 -18.60 -18.29
C ALA A 372 7.34 -18.86 -17.88
N ALA A 373 6.42 -18.92 -18.84
CA ALA A 373 5.02 -19.25 -18.58
C ALA A 373 4.86 -20.67 -18.00
N GLU A 374 5.56 -21.65 -18.56
CA GLU A 374 5.51 -23.04 -18.11
C GLU A 374 6.17 -23.23 -16.74
N ARG A 375 7.27 -22.50 -16.45
CA ARG A 375 7.89 -22.46 -15.12
C ARG A 375 6.93 -21.92 -14.08
N ASN A 376 6.28 -20.78 -14.36
CA ASN A 376 5.31 -20.19 -13.44
C ASN A 376 4.11 -21.11 -13.20
N ARG A 377 3.62 -21.81 -14.23
CA ARG A 377 2.55 -22.81 -14.06
C ARG A 377 2.98 -23.97 -13.16
N ARG A 378 4.21 -24.47 -13.29
CA ARG A 378 4.72 -25.56 -12.44
C ARG A 378 4.97 -25.11 -11.01
N GLU A 379 5.53 -23.93 -10.80
CA GLU A 379 5.72 -23.37 -9.46
C GLU A 379 4.37 -23.14 -8.77
N ALA A 380 3.40 -22.53 -9.45
CA ALA A 380 2.05 -22.32 -8.90
C ALA A 380 1.31 -23.64 -8.62
N ARG A 381 1.45 -24.66 -9.50
CA ARG A 381 0.90 -26.00 -9.23
C ARG A 381 1.60 -26.67 -8.05
N GLY A 382 2.93 -26.58 -7.96
CA GLY A 382 3.70 -27.13 -6.85
C GLY A 382 3.33 -26.50 -5.52
N GLU A 383 3.11 -25.18 -5.48
CA GLU A 383 2.62 -24.48 -4.30
C GLU A 383 1.19 -24.89 -3.93
N ALA A 384 0.29 -24.97 -4.91
CA ALA A 384 -1.08 -25.42 -4.69
C ALA A 384 -1.14 -26.87 -4.17
N ASP A 385 -0.39 -27.78 -4.78
CA ASP A 385 -0.30 -29.18 -4.38
C ASP A 385 0.33 -29.32 -2.98
N ALA A 386 1.35 -28.51 -2.65
CA ALA A 386 1.96 -28.49 -1.32
C ALA A 386 0.99 -28.00 -0.25
N ILE A 387 0.18 -26.99 -0.55
CA ILE A 387 -0.85 -26.47 0.35
C ILE A 387 -1.95 -27.50 0.55
N LEU A 388 -2.47 -28.10 -0.53
CA LEU A 388 -3.48 -29.16 -0.45
C LEU A 388 -2.96 -30.36 0.34
N ALA A 389 -1.73 -30.79 0.10
CA ALA A 389 -1.12 -31.90 0.84
C ALA A 389 -0.97 -31.59 2.35
N ARG A 390 -0.62 -30.35 2.72
CA ARG A 390 -0.60 -29.93 4.14
C ARG A 390 -1.99 -29.97 4.77
N TYR A 391 -2.98 -29.39 4.12
CA TYR A 391 -4.35 -29.40 4.65
C TYR A 391 -4.95 -30.81 4.70
N GLU A 392 -4.68 -31.66 3.71
CA GLU A 392 -5.09 -33.06 3.78
C GLU A 392 -4.37 -33.81 4.91
N ALA A 393 -3.08 -33.57 5.13
CA ALA A 393 -2.33 -34.19 6.21
C ALA A 393 -2.84 -33.74 7.58
N GLU A 394 -3.14 -32.46 7.75
CA GLU A 394 -3.75 -31.91 8.97
C GLU A 394 -5.16 -32.46 9.18
N ALA A 395 -6.00 -32.48 8.13
CA ALA A 395 -7.35 -33.03 8.20
C ALA A 395 -7.34 -34.52 8.54
N LYS A 396 -6.47 -35.32 7.91
CA LYS A 396 -6.29 -36.74 8.23
C LYS A 396 -5.75 -36.94 9.63
N GLY A 397 -4.80 -36.12 10.08
CA GLY A 397 -4.26 -36.16 11.43
C GLY A 397 -5.34 -35.88 12.49
N ILE A 398 -6.13 -34.82 12.30
CA ILE A 398 -7.25 -34.48 13.17
C ILE A 398 -8.32 -35.57 13.15
N GLN A 399 -8.66 -36.10 11.97
CA GLN A 399 -9.62 -37.19 11.83
C GLN A 399 -9.17 -38.44 12.58
N GLN A 400 -7.91 -38.86 12.43
CA GLN A 400 -7.35 -40.01 13.14
C GLN A 400 -7.37 -39.81 14.66
N VAL A 401 -7.04 -38.60 15.15
CA VAL A 401 -7.11 -38.29 16.58
C VAL A 401 -8.55 -38.34 17.08
N LEU A 402 -9.50 -37.77 16.34
CA LEU A 402 -10.92 -37.79 16.71
C LEU A 402 -11.51 -39.21 16.66
N GLU A 403 -11.11 -40.00 15.67
CA GLU A 403 -11.55 -41.39 15.54
C GLU A 403 -10.96 -42.27 16.63
N ALA A 404 -9.67 -42.12 16.96
CA ALA A 404 -9.05 -42.79 18.10
C ALA A 404 -9.71 -42.37 19.43
N LYS A 405 -10.07 -41.09 19.59
CA LYS A 405 -10.86 -40.63 20.75
C LYS A 405 -12.25 -41.23 20.77
N ALA A 406 -12.95 -41.29 19.64
CA ALA A 406 -14.27 -41.89 19.53
C ALA A 406 -14.26 -43.40 19.82
N GLU A 407 -13.23 -44.11 19.36
CA GLU A 407 -12.97 -45.51 19.67
C GLU A 407 -12.71 -45.70 21.17
N GLY A 408 -11.87 -44.85 21.78
CA GLY A 408 -11.60 -44.84 23.22
C GLY A 408 -12.87 -44.59 24.03
N TYR A 409 -13.68 -43.60 23.64
CA TYR A 409 -14.98 -43.34 24.26
C TYR A 409 -15.96 -44.50 24.08
N ARG A 410 -15.96 -45.16 22.93
CA ARG A 410 -16.78 -46.35 22.68
C ARG A 410 -16.39 -47.49 23.63
N GLN A 411 -15.09 -47.75 23.80
CA GLN A 411 -14.58 -48.75 24.76
C GLN A 411 -14.92 -48.38 26.21
N LEU A 412 -14.79 -47.10 26.58
CA LEU A 412 -15.20 -46.64 27.91
C LEU A 412 -16.70 -46.80 28.13
N MET A 413 -17.54 -46.45 27.16
CA MET A 413 -18.99 -46.66 27.22
C MET A 413 -19.37 -48.14 27.31
N GLU A 414 -18.69 -49.01 26.57
CA GLU A 414 -18.88 -50.46 26.61
C GLU A 414 -18.45 -51.05 27.97
N SER A 415 -17.32 -50.60 28.52
CA SER A 415 -16.88 -50.98 29.88
C SER A 415 -17.82 -50.47 30.98
N CYS A 416 -18.54 -49.38 30.72
CA CYS A 416 -19.53 -48.78 31.61
C CYS A 416 -20.95 -49.28 31.36
N ALA A 417 -21.16 -50.30 30.50
CA ALA A 417 -22.48 -50.81 30.15
C ALA A 417 -23.29 -51.32 31.36
N GLU A 418 -22.62 -51.72 32.44
CA GLU A 418 -23.28 -52.13 33.70
C GLU A 418 -23.88 -50.94 34.49
N ASN A 419 -23.38 -49.72 34.29
CA ASN A 419 -23.86 -48.50 34.97
C ASN A 419 -23.91 -47.29 34.02
N PRO A 420 -25.04 -47.04 33.34
CA PRO A 420 -25.21 -45.96 32.35
C PRO A 420 -24.95 -44.53 32.86
N ARG A 421 -24.93 -44.33 34.19
CA ARG A 421 -24.67 -43.02 34.82
C ARG A 421 -23.18 -42.69 34.98
N VAL A 422 -22.29 -43.69 34.84
CA VAL A 422 -20.84 -43.50 35.05
C VAL A 422 -20.17 -42.91 33.82
N ALA A 423 -20.63 -43.23 32.61
CA ALA A 423 -20.02 -42.74 31.37
C ALA A 423 -20.10 -41.20 31.22
N PRO A 424 -21.24 -40.52 31.43
CA PRO A 424 -21.29 -39.05 31.39
C PRO A 424 -20.40 -38.40 32.46
N THR A 425 -20.32 -39.03 33.64
CA THR A 425 -19.46 -38.56 34.73
C THR A 425 -17.99 -38.63 34.34
N LEU A 426 -17.55 -39.73 33.75
CA LEU A 426 -16.17 -39.93 33.32
C LEU A 426 -15.78 -38.98 32.19
N LEU A 427 -16.64 -38.79 31.20
CA LEU A 427 -16.45 -37.82 30.11
C LEU A 427 -16.34 -36.39 30.64
N MET A 428 -17.16 -36.04 31.63
CA MET A 428 -17.11 -34.74 32.27
C MET A 428 -15.79 -34.56 33.04
N ILE A 429 -15.33 -35.58 33.77
CA ILE A 429 -14.04 -35.59 34.45
C ILE A 429 -12.87 -35.42 33.46
N GLU A 430 -12.92 -36.03 32.27
CA GLU A 430 -11.89 -35.89 31.24
C GLU A 430 -11.84 -34.48 30.62
N GLN A 431 -12.97 -33.78 30.59
CA GLN A 431 -13.07 -32.39 30.12
C GLN A 431 -12.75 -31.36 31.23
N LEU A 432 -12.72 -31.77 32.51
CA LEU A 432 -12.39 -30.88 33.63
C LEU A 432 -11.01 -30.22 33.50
N PRO A 433 -9.91 -30.90 33.08
CA PRO A 433 -8.62 -30.24 32.89
C PRO A 433 -8.66 -29.12 31.84
N GLU A 434 -9.44 -29.28 30.77
CA GLU A 434 -9.58 -28.26 29.72
C GLU A 434 -10.42 -27.08 30.20
N LEU A 435 -11.53 -27.35 30.90
CA LEU A 435 -12.31 -26.31 31.56
C LEU A 435 -11.51 -25.57 32.63
N VAL A 436 -10.76 -26.28 33.46
CA VAL A 436 -9.86 -25.70 34.47
C VAL A 436 -8.74 -24.94 33.78
N ALA A 437 -8.19 -25.42 32.66
CA ALA A 437 -7.18 -24.68 31.90
C ALA A 437 -7.74 -23.39 31.29
N LEU A 438 -8.97 -23.40 30.75
CA LEU A 438 -9.65 -22.20 30.26
C LEU A 438 -10.01 -21.25 31.40
N GLN A 439 -10.47 -21.77 32.53
CA GLN A 439 -10.76 -21.01 33.75
C GLN A 439 -9.47 -20.40 34.34
N VAL A 440 -8.40 -21.18 34.42
CA VAL A 440 -7.07 -20.73 34.85
C VAL A 440 -6.51 -19.77 33.83
N LYS A 441 -6.73 -19.91 32.52
CA LYS A 441 -6.31 -18.94 31.51
C LYS A 441 -7.10 -17.62 31.63
N ALA A 442 -8.37 -17.70 32.00
CA ALA A 442 -9.19 -16.53 32.32
C ALA A 442 -8.77 -15.86 33.64
N ILE A 443 -8.32 -16.64 34.64
CA ILE A 443 -7.87 -16.16 35.96
C ILE A 443 -6.36 -15.86 35.98
N GLN A 444 -5.56 -16.37 35.04
CA GLN A 444 -4.11 -16.13 34.94
C GLN A 444 -3.81 -14.65 34.71
N ASN A 445 -4.76 -13.91 34.16
CA ASN A 445 -4.71 -12.46 34.01
C ASN A 445 -5.19 -11.69 35.26
N LEU A 446 -5.67 -12.37 36.31
CA LEU A 446 -6.01 -11.79 37.61
C LEU A 446 -4.84 -11.95 38.59
N LYS A 447 -4.05 -10.88 38.78
CA LYS A 447 -3.07 -10.80 39.86
C LYS A 447 -3.78 -10.41 41.16
N ILE A 448 -3.77 -11.30 42.16
CA ILE A 448 -4.25 -11.02 43.52
C ILE A 448 -3.03 -10.83 44.43
N ASP A 449 -2.64 -9.58 44.66
CA ASP A 449 -1.33 -9.25 45.27
C ASP A 449 -1.31 -9.29 46.81
N LYS A 450 -2.44 -9.19 47.53
CA LYS A 450 -2.50 -9.44 48.98
C LYS A 450 -3.94 -9.55 49.51
N ILE A 451 -4.25 -10.61 50.23
CA ILE A 451 -5.51 -10.75 50.99
C ILE A 451 -5.20 -10.51 52.47
N THR A 452 -5.76 -9.43 53.05
CA THR A 452 -5.74 -9.18 54.50
C THR A 452 -7.09 -9.56 55.10
N VAL A 453 -7.15 -10.73 55.74
CA VAL A 453 -8.31 -11.15 56.53
C VAL A 453 -8.19 -10.50 57.91
N TRP A 454 -9.19 -9.71 58.30
CA TRP A 454 -9.33 -9.21 59.66
C TRP A 454 -10.15 -10.23 60.46
N ASP A 455 -9.50 -10.97 61.37
CA ASP A 455 -10.17 -11.78 62.37
C ASP A 455 -10.56 -10.86 63.53
N SER A 456 -11.79 -10.37 63.52
CA SER A 456 -12.35 -9.64 64.65
C SER A 456 -12.82 -10.65 65.69
N GLY A 457 -11.94 -10.92 66.66
CA GLY A 457 -12.30 -11.64 67.88
C GLY A 457 -13.41 -10.88 68.63
N SER A 458 -14.66 -11.31 68.41
CA SER A 458 -15.80 -11.00 69.26
C SER A 458 -16.27 -12.31 69.86
N GLY A 459 -15.99 -12.50 71.15
CA GLY A 459 -16.60 -13.59 71.90
C GLY A 459 -18.12 -13.39 71.97
N GLY A 460 -18.87 -14.48 71.78
CA GLY A 460 -20.29 -14.55 72.13
C GLY A 460 -21.27 -15.02 71.04
N ASP A 461 -20.92 -15.97 70.18
CA ASP A 461 -21.79 -17.11 69.83
C ASP A 461 -21.06 -18.08 68.89
N GLY A 462 -21.17 -19.38 69.13
CA GLY A 462 -20.29 -20.42 68.60
C GLY A 462 -20.44 -20.76 67.11
N LYS A 463 -20.23 -19.83 66.18
CA LYS A 463 -20.14 -20.11 64.73
C LYS A 463 -18.99 -19.36 64.01
N GLY A 464 -17.82 -19.99 63.95
CA GLY A 464 -16.83 -19.91 62.85
C GLY A 464 -15.96 -18.63 62.70
N ASN A 465 -14.63 -18.81 62.57
CA ASN A 465 -13.60 -17.78 62.34
C ASN A 465 -13.78 -17.05 60.97
N ALA A 466 -13.43 -15.76 60.89
CA ALA A 466 -13.48 -14.91 59.70
C ALA A 466 -12.77 -15.49 58.46
N THR A 467 -11.71 -16.29 58.66
CA THR A 467 -11.05 -17.01 57.56
C THR A 467 -11.94 -18.10 56.97
N ALA A 468 -12.76 -18.79 57.79
CA ALA A 468 -13.72 -19.79 57.33
C ALA A 468 -14.90 -19.14 56.58
N ASN A 469 -15.34 -17.94 56.98
CA ASN A 469 -16.39 -17.19 56.28
C ASN A 469 -15.90 -16.59 54.96
N PHE A 470 -14.67 -16.10 54.87
CA PHE A 470 -14.07 -15.66 53.61
C PHE A 470 -13.83 -16.84 52.64
N LEU A 471 -13.33 -17.97 53.16
CA LEU A 471 -13.12 -19.18 52.35
C LEU A 471 -14.47 -19.76 51.87
N SER A 472 -15.51 -19.75 52.72
CA SER A 472 -16.88 -20.13 52.38
C SER A 472 -17.51 -19.20 51.33
N GLY A 473 -17.28 -17.89 51.42
CA GLY A 473 -17.73 -16.90 50.43
C GLY A 473 -17.02 -17.01 49.07
N MET A 474 -15.73 -17.36 49.07
CA MET A 474 -14.98 -17.62 47.85
C MET A 474 -15.41 -18.94 47.20
N ILE A 475 -15.67 -19.98 48.00
CA ILE A 475 -16.24 -21.26 47.55
C ILE A 475 -17.67 -21.09 47.01
N GLY A 476 -18.47 -20.18 47.58
CA GLY A 476 -19.81 -19.84 47.11
C GLY A 476 -19.84 -18.94 45.85
N SER A 477 -18.71 -18.33 45.48
CA SER A 477 -18.58 -17.48 44.29
C SER A 477 -18.17 -18.23 43.01
N LEU A 478 -17.79 -19.52 43.15
CA LEU A 478 -17.75 -20.43 42.01
C LEU A 478 -19.18 -20.62 41.50
N PRO A 479 -19.48 -20.45 40.19
CA PRO A 479 -20.77 -20.87 39.65
C PRO A 479 -20.95 -22.33 40.06
N GLN A 480 -21.99 -22.62 40.83
CA GLN A 480 -22.21 -23.97 41.30
C GLN A 480 -22.41 -24.84 40.06
N VAL A 481 -21.38 -25.61 39.70
CA VAL A 481 -21.40 -26.50 38.54
C VAL A 481 -22.62 -27.45 38.63
N HIS A 482 -23.10 -27.69 39.85
CA HIS A 482 -24.33 -28.39 40.19
C HIS A 482 -25.62 -27.71 39.70
N GLU A 483 -25.74 -26.38 39.74
CA GLU A 483 -26.92 -25.66 39.21
C GLU A 483 -26.94 -25.70 37.68
N LEU A 484 -25.80 -25.46 37.03
CA LEU A 484 -25.69 -25.54 35.57
C LEU A 484 -25.90 -26.98 35.06
N ALA A 485 -25.38 -27.98 35.78
CA ALA A 485 -25.59 -29.38 35.46
C ALA A 485 -27.04 -29.83 35.68
N LYS A 486 -27.73 -29.35 36.73
CA LYS A 486 -29.18 -29.60 36.93
C LYS A 486 -30.04 -28.93 35.86
N GLN A 487 -29.73 -27.69 35.45
CA GLN A 487 -30.43 -27.02 34.35
C GLN A 487 -30.23 -27.74 33.01
N ALA A 488 -29.08 -28.40 32.81
CA ALA A 488 -28.79 -29.24 31.65
C ALA A 488 -29.30 -30.69 31.78
N GLY A 489 -29.96 -31.05 32.89
CA GLY A 489 -30.56 -32.38 33.11
C GLY A 489 -29.58 -33.50 33.53
N ILE A 490 -28.40 -33.17 34.04
CA ILE A 490 -27.34 -34.14 34.37
C ILE A 490 -27.10 -34.13 35.89
N GLU A 491 -27.25 -35.29 36.55
CA GLU A 491 -26.95 -35.46 37.98
C GLU A 491 -25.45 -35.73 38.18
N LEU A 492 -24.75 -34.79 38.82
CA LEU A 492 -23.34 -34.96 39.19
C LEU A 492 -23.17 -35.89 40.40
N PRO A 493 -22.06 -36.64 40.50
CA PRO A 493 -21.80 -37.52 41.65
C PRO A 493 -21.75 -36.75 42.97
N SER A 494 -22.23 -37.38 44.05
CA SER A 494 -22.26 -36.81 45.40
C SER A 494 -20.89 -36.43 45.99
N ALA A 495 -19.79 -36.84 45.34
CA ALA A 495 -18.42 -36.48 45.71
C ALA A 495 -18.07 -35.00 45.43
N LEU A 496 -18.84 -34.32 44.58
CA LEU A 496 -18.65 -32.89 44.27
C LEU A 496 -19.42 -31.96 45.23
N GLY A 497 -20.15 -32.51 46.21
CA GLY A 497 -20.84 -31.78 47.27
C GLY A 497 -22.36 -31.67 47.06
N LYS A 498 -23.12 -31.69 48.16
CA LYS A 498 -24.57 -31.44 48.17
C LYS A 498 -24.87 -30.09 48.82
N LEU A 499 -25.76 -29.32 48.19
CA LEU A 499 -26.35 -28.11 48.75
C LEU A 499 -27.20 -28.45 49.98
N VAL A 500 -27.01 -27.69 51.06
CA VAL A 500 -27.92 -27.65 52.21
C VAL A 500 -28.74 -26.36 52.07
N GLU A 501 -30.05 -26.48 51.87
CA GLU A 501 -30.97 -25.35 51.89
C GLU A 501 -31.19 -24.91 53.34
N MET A 502 -30.94 -23.63 53.63
CA MET A 502 -31.22 -23.01 54.93
C MET A 502 -32.66 -22.47 54.90
N ASP A 503 -33.59 -23.24 55.45
CA ASP A 503 -34.87 -22.74 55.96
C ASP A 503 -35.17 -23.51 57.24
N ASP A 504 -34.99 -22.84 58.39
CA ASP A 504 -35.64 -23.06 59.69
C ASP A 504 -34.83 -22.39 60.82
N ALA A 505 -35.38 -21.31 61.39
CA ALA A 505 -34.90 -20.70 62.63
C ALA A 505 -35.44 -21.49 63.84
N PRO A 506 -34.63 -21.84 64.87
CA PRO A 506 -35.13 -22.64 65.97
C PRO A 506 -35.88 -21.78 66.99
N ALA A 507 -37.04 -22.29 67.41
CA ALA A 507 -37.85 -21.74 68.49
C ALA A 507 -37.14 -21.87 69.84
N VAL A 508 -37.36 -20.85 70.69
CA VAL A 508 -36.95 -20.76 72.09
C VAL A 508 -37.55 -21.92 72.88
N VAL A 509 -36.72 -22.64 73.64
CA VAL A 509 -37.13 -23.68 74.60
C VAL A 509 -36.79 -23.21 76.02
N GLU A 510 -37.81 -23.05 76.86
CA GLU A 510 -37.70 -22.82 78.30
C GLU A 510 -37.24 -24.11 79.03
N PRO A 511 -36.60 -24.01 80.21
CA PRO A 511 -36.11 -25.18 80.93
C PRO A 511 -37.20 -25.78 81.82
N SER A 512 -37.50 -27.06 81.64
CA SER A 512 -38.25 -27.86 82.62
C SER A 512 -37.32 -28.84 83.33
N THR A 513 -37.38 -28.80 84.66
CA THR A 513 -36.78 -29.70 85.62
C THR A 513 -37.41 -31.10 85.61
N ASP A 514 -36.75 -32.01 86.34
CA ASP A 514 -37.20 -33.32 86.84
C ASP A 514 -36.97 -34.51 85.91
N ASP A 515 -36.66 -35.72 86.36
CA ASP A 515 -35.99 -36.30 87.53
C ASP A 515 -35.94 -37.82 87.21
N HIS A 516 -34.99 -38.54 87.80
CA HIS A 516 -34.96 -40.01 87.96
C HIS A 516 -34.98 -40.96 86.75
N ALA A 517 -33.86 -41.66 86.53
CA ALA A 517 -33.61 -43.07 86.93
C ALA A 517 -32.33 -43.62 86.28
#